data_AF-A0A2V1NZJ8-F1
#
_entry.id   AF-A0A2V1NZJ8-F1
#
_cell.length_a   1.000
_cell.length_b   1.000
_cell.length_c   1.000
_cell.angle_alpha   90.00
_cell.angle_beta   90.00
_cell.angle_gamma   90.00
#
_symmetry.space_group_name_H-M   'P 1'
#
loop_
_entity.id
_entity.type
_entity.pdbx_description
1 polymer ?
#
loop_
_entity_poly.entity_id
_entity_poly.type
_entity_poly.pdbx_seq_one_letter_code
_entity_poly.pdbx_strand_id
1 'polypeptide(L)'
;MADNWTRAMVADRLDLAADVMRAMPPVRPQGYVSAWPEYLSTFADQVGQEPRMKKPLPSPRMITQADEAMLWLRWVDKDIGQILWARANRKPWKRITWHHGISRATANRRHDYGLAVIVWKLNGRTVPRKRSMAYVIGQTV
;
A
#
# COMPACT_ATOMS: atom_id res chain seq x y z
N MET A 1 -1.62 -3.37 26.44
CA MET A 1 -2.22 -2.04 26.16
C MET A 1 -2.38 -1.96 24.66
N ALA A 2 -3.61 -1.86 24.14
CA ALA A 2 -3.80 -1.70 22.69
C ALA A 2 -3.31 -0.28 22.33
N ASP A 3 -2.23 -0.21 21.56
CA ASP A 3 -1.77 1.06 20.99
C ASP A 3 -2.90 1.66 20.18
N ASN A 4 -3.25 2.90 20.49
CA ASN A 4 -4.27 3.64 19.74
C ASN A 4 -3.68 4.00 18.36
N TRP A 5 -4.33 3.56 17.29
CA TRP A 5 -3.86 3.83 15.94
C TRP A 5 -3.94 5.33 15.63
N THR A 6 -2.87 5.86 15.03
CA THR A 6 -2.81 7.22 14.50
C THR A 6 -2.85 7.22 12.97
N ARG A 7 -3.15 8.35 12.35
CA ARG A 7 -3.16 8.46 10.88
C ARG A 7 -1.78 8.21 10.28
N ALA A 8 -0.71 8.63 10.95
CA ALA A 8 0.66 8.37 10.53
C ALA A 8 0.96 6.87 10.51
N MET A 9 0.61 6.14 11.57
CA MET A 9 0.81 4.68 11.62
C MET A 9 0.03 3.93 10.54
N VAL A 10 -1.19 4.39 10.23
CA VAL A 10 -1.98 3.82 9.12
C VAL A 10 -1.32 4.12 7.77
N ALA A 11 -0.85 5.35 7.56
CA ALA A 11 -0.14 5.72 6.33
C ALA A 11 1.15 4.90 6.16
N ASP A 12 1.98 4.79 7.20
CA ASP A 12 3.21 4.00 7.18
C ASP A 12 2.93 2.52 6.88
N ARG A 13 1.82 1.99 7.40
CA ARG A 13 1.42 0.61 7.13
C ARG A 13 0.94 0.42 5.68
N LEU A 14 0.21 1.39 5.12
CA LEU A 14 -0.17 1.35 3.71
C LEU A 14 1.06 1.50 2.79
N ASP A 15 2.03 2.32 3.16
CA ASP A 15 3.31 2.46 2.45
C ASP A 15 4.11 1.14 2.48
N LEU A 16 4.19 0.49 3.65
CA LEU A 16 4.76 -0.85 3.77
C LEU A 16 4.05 -1.85 2.86
N ALA A 17 2.71 -1.81 2.80
CA ALA A 17 1.95 -2.68 1.93
C ALA A 17 2.26 -2.44 0.44
N ALA A 18 2.36 -1.17 0.03
CA ALA A 18 2.74 -0.82 -1.35
C ALA A 18 4.17 -1.27 -1.69
N ASP A 19 5.11 -1.18 -0.75
CA ASP A 19 6.48 -1.63 -0.94
C ASP A 19 6.59 -3.17 -1.00
N VAL A 20 5.83 -3.90 -0.18
CA VAL A 20 5.72 -5.37 -0.26
C VAL A 20 5.16 -5.80 -1.61
N MET A 21 4.03 -5.21 -2.03
CA MET A 21 3.41 -5.52 -3.32
C MET A 21 4.33 -5.21 -4.51
N ARG A 22 5.19 -4.20 -4.40
CA ARG A 22 6.19 -3.86 -5.41
C ARG A 22 7.34 -4.87 -5.48
N ALA A 23 7.65 -5.51 -4.36
CA ALA A 23 8.69 -6.54 -4.28
C ALA A 23 8.22 -7.91 -4.77
N MET A 24 6.91 -8.13 -4.86
CA MET A 24 6.36 -9.39 -5.38
C MET A 24 6.73 -9.60 -6.85
N PRO A 25 6.99 -10.87 -7.25
CA PRO A 25 7.19 -11.19 -8.65
C PRO A 25 5.93 -10.80 -9.45
N PRO A 26 6.09 -10.24 -10.66
CA PRO A 26 4.95 -9.88 -11.48
C PRO A 26 4.14 -11.14 -11.79
N VAL A 27 2.81 -11.04 -11.69
CA VAL A 27 1.91 -12.08 -12.22
C VAL A 27 2.06 -12.08 -13.74
N ARG A 28 2.77 -13.07 -14.27
CA ARG A 28 2.92 -13.28 -15.71
C ARG A 28 1.89 -14.30 -16.16
N PRO A 29 1.25 -14.13 -17.32
CA PRO A 29 0.50 -15.24 -17.93
C PRO A 29 1.44 -16.44 -18.07
N GLN A 30 0.89 -17.66 -17.96
CA GLN A 30 1.63 -18.89 -18.22
C GLN A 30 2.28 -18.76 -19.61
N GLY A 31 3.60 -18.53 -19.64
CA GLY A 31 4.33 -18.34 -20.89
C GLY A 31 4.52 -19.65 -21.65
N TYR A 32 5.19 -19.56 -22.80
CA TYR A 32 5.71 -20.75 -23.46
C TYR A 32 6.71 -21.46 -22.54
N VAL A 33 6.46 -22.73 -22.26
CA VAL A 33 7.39 -23.58 -21.50
C VAL A 33 8.52 -23.99 -22.45
N SER A 34 9.77 -23.77 -22.08
CA SER A 34 10.89 -24.31 -22.86
C SER A 34 11.01 -25.81 -22.60
N ALA A 35 11.11 -26.61 -23.66
CA ALA A 35 11.42 -28.04 -23.56
C ALA A 35 12.91 -28.33 -23.27
N TRP A 36 13.74 -27.29 -23.25
CA TRP A 36 15.14 -27.41 -22.85
C TRP A 36 15.24 -27.70 -21.33
N PRO A 37 16.19 -28.55 -20.91
CA PRO A 37 16.45 -28.79 -19.50
C PRO A 37 16.76 -27.48 -18.76
N GLU A 38 16.41 -27.41 -17.48
CA GLU A 38 16.80 -26.30 -16.63
C GLU A 38 18.34 -26.28 -16.54
N TYR A 39 18.97 -25.19 -17.01
CA TYR A 39 20.41 -25.03 -16.94
C TYR A 39 20.81 -24.78 -15.48
N LEU A 40 21.28 -25.81 -14.80
CA LEU A 40 21.76 -25.72 -13.42
C LEU A 40 23.13 -25.04 -13.41
N SER A 41 23.18 -23.79 -12.97
CA SER A 41 24.46 -23.09 -12.76
C SER A 41 25.20 -23.69 -11.57
N THR A 42 26.44 -24.12 -11.79
CA THR A 42 27.35 -24.59 -10.73
C THR A 42 28.18 -23.42 -10.20
N PHE A 43 28.79 -23.58 -9.03
CA PHE A 43 29.69 -22.57 -8.46
C PHE A 43 30.78 -22.11 -9.45
N ALA A 44 31.35 -23.05 -10.24
CA ALA A 44 32.37 -22.75 -11.24
C ALA A 44 31.91 -21.74 -12.30
N ASP A 45 30.62 -21.72 -12.65
CA ASP A 45 30.03 -20.79 -13.63
C ASP A 45 29.93 -19.35 -13.09
N GLN A 46 30.01 -19.20 -11.76
CA GLN A 46 29.90 -17.90 -11.07
C GLN A 46 31.27 -17.29 -10.74
N VAL A 47 32.37 -18.04 -10.90
CA VAL A 47 33.73 -17.55 -10.62
C VAL A 47 34.06 -16.41 -11.59
N GLY A 48 34.48 -15.26 -11.06
CA GLY A 48 34.82 -14.07 -11.85
C GLY A 48 33.65 -13.18 -12.25
N GLN A 49 32.41 -13.54 -11.88
CA GLN A 49 31.24 -12.69 -12.07
C GLN A 49 31.17 -11.60 -10.99
N GLU A 50 30.72 -10.39 -11.36
CA GLU A 50 30.50 -9.33 -10.38
C GLU A 50 29.26 -9.60 -9.50
N PRO A 51 29.33 -9.32 -8.18
CA PRO A 51 28.18 -9.49 -7.30
C PRO A 51 27.00 -8.62 -7.72
N ARG A 52 25.87 -9.24 -8.06
CA ARG A 52 24.61 -8.53 -8.28
C ARG A 52 23.88 -8.31 -6.96
N MET A 53 23.81 -7.06 -6.51
CA MET A 53 23.02 -6.71 -5.33
C MET A 53 21.52 -6.93 -5.61
N LYS A 54 20.90 -7.84 -4.85
CA LYS A 54 19.44 -8.03 -4.84
C LYS A 54 18.83 -7.13 -3.77
N LYS A 55 17.65 -6.59 -4.04
CA LYS A 55 16.85 -5.94 -3.00
C LYS A 55 16.46 -7.00 -1.96
N PRO A 56 16.54 -6.69 -0.66
CA PRO A 56 16.05 -7.58 0.38
C PRO A 56 14.58 -7.92 0.12
N LEU A 57 14.24 -9.21 0.25
CA LEU A 57 12.85 -9.65 0.21
C LEU A 57 12.14 -9.21 1.50
N PRO A 58 10.83 -8.88 1.43
CA PRO A 58 10.07 -8.57 2.63
C PRO A 58 10.00 -9.79 3.56
N SER A 59 10.06 -9.55 4.87
CA SER A 59 9.92 -10.62 5.86
C SER A 59 8.48 -11.17 5.91
N PRO A 60 8.25 -12.41 6.40
CA PRO A 60 6.90 -12.95 6.56
C PRO A 60 5.96 -12.04 7.35
N ARG A 61 6.48 -11.41 8.41
CA ARG A 61 5.72 -10.44 9.21
C ARG A 61 5.30 -9.22 8.38
N MET A 62 6.17 -8.68 7.52
CA MET A 62 5.82 -7.58 6.63
C MET A 62 4.73 -7.97 5.64
N ILE A 63 4.77 -9.20 5.12
CA ILE A 63 3.75 -9.72 4.21
C ILE A 63 2.38 -9.78 4.92
N THR A 64 2.32 -10.40 6.10
CA THR A 64 1.07 -10.45 6.88
C THR A 64 0.52 -9.06 7.20
N GLN A 65 1.41 -8.13 7.57
CA GLN A 65 1.04 -6.74 7.86
C GLN A 65 0.56 -5.99 6.61
N ALA A 66 1.13 -6.28 5.44
CA ALA A 66 0.70 -5.72 4.16
C ALA A 66 -0.69 -6.23 3.77
N ASP A 67 -0.93 -7.54 3.88
CA ASP A 67 -2.22 -8.17 3.59
C ASP A 67 -3.33 -7.59 4.46
N GLU A 68 -3.05 -7.44 5.77
CA GLU A 68 -3.96 -6.78 6.71
C GLU A 68 -4.30 -5.35 6.25
N ALA A 69 -3.29 -4.56 5.88
CA ALA A 69 -3.46 -3.16 5.50
C ALA A 69 -4.24 -2.99 4.19
N MET A 70 -4.04 -3.87 3.22
CA MET A 70 -4.82 -3.88 1.98
C MET A 70 -6.31 -4.08 2.25
N LEU A 71 -6.66 -4.92 3.23
CA LEU A 71 -8.06 -5.14 3.62
C LEU A 71 -8.72 -3.90 4.23
N TRP A 72 -7.96 -2.91 4.72
CA TRP A 72 -8.54 -1.68 5.26
C TRP A 72 -9.14 -0.79 4.17
N LEU A 73 -8.65 -0.90 2.93
CA LEU A 73 -9.16 -0.12 1.80
C LEU A 73 -10.65 -0.42 1.50
N ARG A 74 -11.18 -1.57 1.94
CA ARG A 74 -12.62 -1.91 1.80
C ARG A 74 -13.53 -1.12 2.74
N TRP A 75 -12.98 -0.43 3.74
CA TRP A 75 -13.76 0.33 4.72
C TRP A 75 -14.06 1.76 4.27
N VAL A 76 -13.44 2.21 3.19
CA VAL A 76 -13.63 3.54 2.60
C VAL A 76 -14.30 3.42 1.24
N ASP A 77 -14.91 4.51 0.77
CA ASP A 77 -15.46 4.57 -0.58
C ASP A 77 -14.36 4.32 -1.63
N LYS A 78 -14.75 3.71 -2.76
CA LYS A 78 -13.84 3.29 -3.83
C LYS A 78 -12.87 4.38 -4.26
N ASP A 79 -13.36 5.60 -4.52
CA ASP A 79 -12.52 6.74 -4.94
C ASP A 79 -11.48 7.10 -3.88
N ILE A 80 -11.85 7.05 -2.60
CA ILE A 80 -10.96 7.36 -1.48
C ILE A 80 -9.92 6.26 -1.35
N GLY A 81 -10.32 4.99 -1.45
CA GLY A 81 -9.40 3.85 -1.47
C GLY A 81 -8.39 3.93 -2.61
N GLN A 82 -8.82 4.34 -3.81
CA GLN A 82 -7.93 4.57 -4.95
C GLN A 82 -6.93 5.71 -4.68
N ILE A 83 -7.37 6.82 -4.08
CA ILE A 83 -6.48 7.94 -3.70
C ILE A 83 -5.45 7.48 -2.66
N LEU A 84 -5.87 6.78 -1.60
CA LEU A 84 -4.98 6.24 -0.56
C LEU A 84 -3.93 5.31 -1.19
N TRP A 85 -4.38 4.34 -1.99
CA TRP A 85 -3.48 3.38 -2.61
C TRP A 85 -2.51 4.02 -3.61
N ALA A 86 -2.97 4.98 -4.39
CA ALA A 86 -2.10 5.73 -5.30
C ALA A 86 -1.04 6.54 -4.53
N ARG A 87 -1.42 7.13 -3.38
CA ARG A 87 -0.48 7.84 -2.51
C ARG A 87 0.55 6.92 -1.87
N ALA A 88 0.13 5.76 -1.37
CA ALA A 88 1.05 4.74 -0.86
C ALA A 88 2.03 4.24 -1.93
N ASN A 89 1.56 4.14 -3.18
CA ASN A 89 2.41 3.85 -4.34
C ASN A 89 3.28 5.02 -4.82
N ARG A 90 3.37 6.09 -4.02
CA ARG A 90 4.15 7.31 -4.28
C ARG A 90 3.77 8.00 -5.59
N LYS A 91 2.51 7.88 -6.04
CA LYS A 91 2.04 8.60 -7.22
C LYS A 91 1.96 10.11 -6.91
N PRO A 92 2.44 10.98 -7.82
CA PRO A 92 2.38 12.41 -7.61
C PRO A 92 0.93 12.90 -7.65
N TRP A 93 0.61 13.89 -6.83
CA TRP A 93 -0.74 14.46 -6.74
C TRP A 93 -1.34 14.83 -8.09
N LYS A 94 -0.54 15.41 -9.00
CA LYS A 94 -0.98 15.79 -10.36
C LYS A 94 -1.64 14.61 -11.10
N ARG A 95 -1.05 13.41 -11.05
CA ARG A 95 -1.60 12.22 -11.71
C ARG A 95 -2.90 11.76 -11.04
N ILE A 96 -2.95 11.80 -9.71
CA ILE A 96 -4.14 11.42 -8.94
C ILE A 96 -5.30 12.38 -9.27
N THR A 97 -5.05 13.69 -9.20
CA THR A 97 -6.07 14.71 -9.50
C THR A 97 -6.59 14.60 -10.93
N TRP A 98 -5.72 14.31 -11.89
CA TRP A 98 -6.12 14.11 -13.29
C TRP A 98 -6.98 12.85 -13.46
N HIS A 99 -6.60 11.74 -12.82
CA HIS A 99 -7.36 10.50 -12.90
C HIS A 99 -8.77 10.63 -12.33
N HIS A 100 -8.94 11.37 -11.23
CA HIS A 100 -10.23 11.54 -10.55
C HIS A 100 -11.02 12.78 -10.99
N GLY A 101 -10.44 13.66 -11.81
CA GLY A 101 -11.09 14.91 -12.22
C GLY A 101 -11.38 15.89 -11.07
N ILE A 102 -10.53 15.92 -10.04
CA ILE A 102 -10.73 16.76 -8.83
C ILE A 102 -9.55 17.68 -8.57
N SER A 103 -9.82 18.77 -7.84
CA SER A 103 -8.77 19.68 -7.39
C SER A 103 -7.79 18.99 -6.42
N ARG A 104 -6.57 19.52 -6.32
CA ARG A 104 -5.57 19.03 -5.35
C ARG A 104 -6.06 19.16 -3.90
N ALA A 105 -6.74 20.25 -3.56
CA ALA A 105 -7.27 20.47 -2.22
C ALA A 105 -8.33 19.40 -1.86
N THR A 106 -9.19 19.05 -2.82
CA THR A 106 -10.18 17.98 -2.65
C THR A 106 -9.52 16.61 -2.50
N ALA A 107 -8.49 16.32 -3.30
CA ALA A 107 -7.74 15.07 -3.19
C ALA A 107 -7.04 14.91 -1.83
N ASN A 108 -6.39 15.98 -1.34
CA ASN A 108 -5.77 16.00 0.00
C ASN A 108 -6.81 15.74 1.10
N ARG A 109 -7.94 16.46 1.08
CA ARG A 109 -9.03 16.26 2.05
C ARG A 109 -9.57 14.84 2.05
N ARG A 110 -9.78 14.24 0.87
CA ARG A 110 -10.25 12.85 0.74
C ARG A 110 -9.23 11.85 1.26
N HIS A 111 -7.94 12.09 1.00
CA HIS A 111 -6.85 11.28 1.52
C HIS A 111 -6.83 11.30 3.06
N ASP A 112 -6.83 12.50 3.66
CA ASP A 112 -6.80 12.64 5.13
C ASP A 112 -8.05 12.04 5.78
N TYR A 113 -9.21 12.21 5.16
CA TYR A 113 -10.45 11.60 5.61
C TYR A 113 -10.40 10.06 5.53
N GLY A 114 -9.86 9.50 4.46
CA GLY A 114 -9.69 8.05 4.31
C GLY A 114 -8.82 7.45 5.42
N LEU A 115 -7.69 8.10 5.73
CA LEU A 115 -6.84 7.69 6.85
C LEU A 115 -7.60 7.78 8.18
N ALA A 116 -8.34 8.87 8.41
CA ALA A 116 -9.15 9.04 9.62
C ALA A 116 -10.20 7.93 9.78
N VAL A 117 -10.92 7.58 8.71
CA VAL A 117 -11.91 6.49 8.72
C VAL A 117 -11.29 5.16 9.14
N ILE A 118 -10.12 4.82 8.59
CA ILE A 118 -9.41 3.59 8.93
C ILE A 118 -8.98 3.62 10.40
N VAL A 119 -8.45 4.74 10.89
CA VAL A 119 -8.11 4.92 12.30
C VAL A 119 -9.31 4.69 13.23
N TRP A 120 -10.47 5.26 12.91
CA TRP A 120 -11.69 5.02 13.69
C TRP A 120 -12.04 3.54 13.76
N LYS A 121 -11.99 2.84 12.61
CA LYS A 121 -12.29 1.41 12.52
C LYS A 121 -11.31 0.55 13.32
N LEU A 122 -10.01 0.82 13.20
CA LEU A 122 -8.97 0.09 13.93
C LEU A 122 -9.06 0.31 15.43
N ASN A 123 -9.47 1.51 15.86
CA ASN A 123 -9.69 1.83 17.28
C ASN A 123 -11.08 1.39 17.79
N GLY A 124 -11.82 0.55 17.05
CA GLY A 124 -13.12 0.02 17.45
C GLY A 124 -14.26 1.04 17.47
N ARG A 125 -14.07 2.22 16.89
CA ARG A 125 -15.06 3.30 16.85
C ARG A 125 -15.90 3.24 15.57
N THR A 126 -17.14 3.72 15.65
CA THR A 126 -18.02 3.86 14.48
C THR A 126 -17.91 5.24 13.88
N VAL A 127 -17.59 5.34 12.59
CA VAL A 127 -17.46 6.62 11.88
C VAL A 127 -18.81 7.37 11.88
N PRO A 128 -18.87 8.63 12.35
CA PRO A 128 -20.10 9.40 12.37
C PRO A 128 -20.60 9.73 10.96
N ARG A 129 -21.81 9.28 10.59
CA ARG A 129 -22.40 9.51 9.26
C ARG A 129 -22.90 10.93 9.01
N LYS A 130 -23.33 11.64 10.05
CA LYS A 130 -23.94 12.98 9.97
C LYS A 130 -22.94 14.12 10.24
N ARG A 131 -21.63 13.83 10.27
CA ARG A 131 -20.59 14.82 10.54
C ARG A 131 -19.78 15.09 9.28
N SER A 132 -19.18 16.27 9.21
CA SER A 132 -18.32 16.65 8.09
C SER A 132 -17.01 15.84 8.08
N MET A 133 -16.37 15.76 6.92
CA MET A 133 -15.03 15.14 6.80
C MET A 133 -14.02 15.80 7.73
N ALA A 134 -14.05 17.13 7.84
CA ALA A 134 -13.17 17.90 8.71
C ALA A 134 -13.32 17.52 10.19
N TYR A 135 -14.56 17.26 10.65
CA TYR A 135 -14.79 16.78 12.00
C TYR A 135 -14.14 15.41 12.23
N VAL A 136 -14.35 14.46 11.32
CA VAL A 136 -13.79 13.10 11.43
C VAL A 136 -12.26 13.15 11.45
N ILE A 137 -11.65 13.96 10.59
CA ILE A 137 -10.19 14.19 10.55
C ILE A 137 -9.71 14.79 11.87
N GLY A 138 -10.40 15.80 12.40
CA GLY A 138 -10.01 16.49 13.64
C GLY A 138 -10.09 15.62 14.90
N GLN A 139 -10.85 14.51 14.87
CA GLN A 139 -10.94 13.56 15.99
C GLN A 139 -9.89 12.46 15.94
N THR A 140 -9.08 12.42 14.88
CA THR A 140 -7.95 11.50 14.70
C THR A 140 -6.70 12.34 14.57
N VAL A 141 -6.12 12.76 15.68
CA VAL A 141 -4.80 13.40 15.66
C VAL A 141 -3.75 12.31 15.46
#